data_AF-A0A1Z8JPD5-F1
#
_entry.id   AF-A0A1Z8JPD5-F1
#
_cell.length_a   1.000
_cell.length_b   1.000
_cell.length_c   1.000
_cell.angle_alpha   90.00
_cell.angle_beta   90.00
_cell.angle_gamma   90.00
#
_symmetry.space_group_name_H-M   'P 1'
#
loop_
_entity.id
_entity.type
_entity.pdbx_description
1 polymer ?
#
loop_
_entity_poly.entity_id
_entity_poly.type
_entity_poly.pdbx_seq_one_letter_code
_entity_poly.pdbx_strand_id
1 'polypeptide(L)'
;MSKKTATNKSGSTSASAPGTNSSQKPLSHTLWSPYDTVRDVSDSLGISWQLTDEVAKNLAMDVEYRIHEIIEQALKFMRHGKRKTLTTQDIDRGMKVLNLEPLYGYDTSKPLVFKEAMIGPGQTLYYIDEDEVDFETLVNQPLPKVPRHATYTAHWLAVEGVQPAIPQNPNLSDIKQLPISQRGTLENMLSLNNEEITLVTNPKTGVTSVESKQDKKELEVRPLVKHVLSKEMQLYFNKIIEVLADENNDPLKTAALESVKNDTGLHQLLPYLVQYVAETITHNLKNLNLLTTM
;
A
#
# COMPACT_ATOMS: atom_id res chain seq x y z
N MET A 1 -10.83 -64.20 42.77
CA MET A 1 -9.83 -65.28 42.65
C MET A 1 -8.65 -64.76 41.83
N SER A 2 -7.45 -64.87 42.42
CA SER A 2 -6.08 -64.82 41.83
C SER A 2 -5.73 -63.67 40.88
N LYS A 3 -5.03 -62.61 41.31
CA LYS A 3 -3.56 -62.51 41.53
C LYS A 3 -2.70 -63.18 40.43
N LYS A 4 -1.96 -62.37 39.68
CA LYS A 4 -0.53 -62.60 39.40
C LYS A 4 0.24 -61.26 39.34
N THR A 5 1.16 -61.17 40.28
CA THR A 5 2.20 -60.17 40.55
C THR A 5 3.48 -60.45 39.74
N ALA A 6 4.42 -59.49 39.82
CA ALA A 6 5.90 -59.60 39.67
C ALA A 6 6.46 -59.00 38.37
N THR A 7 7.00 -57.76 38.34
CA THR A 7 8.27 -57.19 38.87
C THR A 7 9.48 -57.30 37.94
N ASN A 8 10.06 -56.11 37.69
CA ASN A 8 11.48 -55.74 37.51
C ASN A 8 12.33 -56.38 36.41
N LYS A 9 12.92 -55.51 35.57
CA LYS A 9 14.38 -55.37 35.49
C LYS A 9 14.80 -54.03 34.88
N SER A 10 15.39 -53.19 35.71
CA SER A 10 16.40 -52.21 35.32
C SER A 10 17.63 -52.96 34.80
N GLY A 11 18.22 -52.46 33.71
CA GLY A 11 19.39 -53.03 33.08
C GLY A 11 19.94 -52.09 32.04
N SER A 12 21.04 -51.43 32.43
CA SER A 12 21.94 -50.55 31.68
C SER A 12 22.44 -51.11 30.34
N THR A 13 23.08 -50.21 29.59
CA THR A 13 23.91 -50.35 28.36
C THR A 13 23.17 -49.91 27.11
N SER A 14 23.68 -49.02 26.25
CA SER A 14 25.05 -48.60 26.00
C SER A 14 25.05 -47.19 25.42
N ALA A 15 26.01 -46.37 25.85
CA ALA A 15 26.30 -45.09 25.24
C ALA A 15 26.74 -45.32 23.79
N SER A 16 25.97 -44.81 22.83
CA SER A 16 26.43 -44.63 21.46
C SER A 16 27.31 -43.38 21.41
N ALA A 17 28.56 -43.58 20.99
CA ALA A 17 29.59 -42.56 20.86
C ALA A 17 29.16 -41.41 19.92
N PRO A 18 29.55 -40.15 20.18
CA PRO A 18 29.48 -39.11 19.17
C PRO A 18 30.70 -39.26 18.26
N GLY A 19 30.53 -40.02 17.18
CA GLY A 19 31.46 -40.04 16.06
C GLY A 19 30.90 -39.17 14.95
N THR A 20 31.37 -37.92 14.86
CA THR A 20 31.94 -37.27 13.67
C THR A 20 32.02 -35.77 13.95
N ASN A 21 33.25 -35.24 13.93
CA ASN A 21 33.56 -33.82 14.00
C ASN A 21 32.77 -33.04 12.94
N SER A 22 31.69 -32.37 13.32
CA SER A 22 31.32 -31.12 12.66
C SER A 22 32.34 -30.10 13.14
N SER A 23 33.36 -29.83 12.32
CA SER A 23 34.25 -28.68 12.50
C SER A 23 33.36 -27.48 12.81
N GLN A 24 33.43 -26.92 14.02
CA GLN A 24 32.59 -25.77 14.37
C GLN A 24 32.91 -24.66 13.38
N LYS A 25 31.94 -24.33 12.51
CA LYS A 25 32.09 -23.20 11.61
C LYS A 25 32.39 -21.97 12.48
N PRO A 26 33.53 -21.28 12.29
CA PRO A 26 33.91 -20.19 13.16
C PRO A 26 32.83 -19.10 13.08
N LEU A 27 32.28 -18.69 14.23
CA LEU A 27 31.28 -17.62 14.30
C LEU A 27 31.83 -16.35 13.64
N SER A 28 31.04 -15.79 12.72
CA SER A 28 31.22 -14.45 12.16
C SER A 28 30.71 -13.38 13.12
N HIS A 29 31.21 -12.14 13.00
CA HIS A 29 30.69 -11.00 13.75
C HIS A 29 29.37 -10.48 13.17
N THR A 30 29.15 -10.67 11.88
CA THR A 30 28.00 -10.17 11.12
C THR A 30 27.36 -11.29 10.29
N LEU A 31 26.35 -10.97 9.48
CA LEU A 31 25.57 -11.95 8.73
C LEU A 31 26.32 -12.51 7.51
N TRP A 32 27.28 -11.75 6.96
CA TRP A 32 28.12 -12.22 5.86
C TRP A 32 29.12 -13.30 6.32
N SER A 33 29.13 -14.47 5.66
CA SER A 33 29.97 -15.61 6.08
C SER A 33 31.44 -15.41 5.64
N PRO A 34 32.38 -15.17 6.57
CA PRO A 34 33.79 -15.00 6.25
C PRO A 34 34.43 -16.30 5.78
N TYR A 35 33.96 -17.45 6.29
CA TYR A 35 34.55 -18.74 6.00
C TYR A 35 34.07 -19.33 4.67
N ASP A 36 32.80 -19.14 4.32
CA ASP A 36 32.24 -19.73 3.09
C ASP A 36 32.35 -18.78 1.88
N THR A 37 32.36 -17.45 2.05
CA THR A 37 32.37 -16.53 0.89
C THR A 37 33.73 -15.86 0.66
N VAL A 38 34.29 -15.22 1.70
CA VAL A 38 35.55 -14.49 1.58
C VAL A 38 36.72 -15.44 1.33
N ARG A 39 36.69 -16.62 1.96
CA ARG A 39 37.68 -17.67 1.73
C ARG A 39 37.59 -18.25 0.31
N ASP A 40 36.40 -18.53 -0.19
CA ASP A 40 36.21 -19.02 -1.57
C ASP A 40 36.77 -18.03 -2.60
N VAL A 41 36.57 -16.72 -2.39
CA VAL A 41 37.18 -15.68 -3.23
C VAL A 41 38.71 -15.66 -3.08
N SER A 42 39.25 -15.81 -1.86
CA SER A 42 40.69 -15.90 -1.63
C SER A 42 41.33 -17.12 -2.30
N ASP A 43 40.64 -18.25 -2.27
CA ASP A 43 41.03 -19.51 -2.92
C ASP A 43 41.02 -19.35 -4.45
N SER A 44 40.03 -18.63 -5.02
CA SER A 44 39.99 -18.31 -6.45
C SER A 44 41.19 -17.46 -6.92
N LEU A 45 41.75 -16.64 -6.02
CA LEU A 45 42.94 -15.84 -6.26
C LEU A 45 44.25 -16.59 -5.94
N GLY A 46 44.17 -17.78 -5.31
CA GLY A 46 45.32 -18.60 -4.93
C GLY A 46 46.09 -18.13 -3.68
N ILE A 47 45.50 -17.26 -2.85
CA ILE A 47 46.17 -16.61 -1.69
C ILE A 47 45.76 -17.26 -0.34
N SER A 48 45.05 -18.38 -0.41
CA SER A 48 44.42 -19.10 0.71
C SER A 48 45.32 -19.35 1.93
N TRP A 49 46.62 -19.55 1.73
CA TRP A 49 47.60 -19.88 2.76
C TRP A 49 47.98 -18.70 3.67
N GLN A 50 47.66 -17.47 3.25
CA GLN A 50 48.07 -16.24 3.94
C GLN A 50 46.93 -15.54 4.68
N LEU A 51 45.69 -16.01 4.50
CA LEU A 51 44.52 -15.36 5.08
C LEU A 51 44.27 -15.86 6.50
N THR A 52 44.59 -15.03 7.50
CA THR A 52 44.21 -15.28 8.90
C THR A 52 42.70 -15.12 9.08
N ASP A 53 42.10 -15.96 9.93
CA ASP A 53 40.65 -15.92 10.20
C ASP A 53 40.15 -14.55 10.68
N GLU A 54 40.98 -13.77 11.39
CA GLU A 54 40.65 -12.41 11.82
C GLU A 54 40.53 -11.43 10.64
N VAL A 55 41.38 -11.58 9.62
CA VAL A 55 41.34 -10.75 8.42
C VAL A 55 40.08 -11.05 7.61
N ALA A 56 39.74 -12.34 7.47
CA ALA A 56 38.51 -12.77 6.81
C ALA A 56 37.26 -12.20 7.50
N LYS A 57 37.23 -12.20 8.84
CA LYS A 57 36.14 -11.64 9.64
C LYS A 57 35.99 -10.12 9.47
N ASN A 58 37.08 -9.37 9.51
CA ASN A 58 37.04 -7.92 9.34
C ASN A 58 36.67 -7.53 7.91
N LEU A 59 37.16 -8.27 6.92
CA LEU A 59 36.81 -8.04 5.51
C LEU A 59 35.33 -8.32 5.25
N ALA A 60 34.78 -9.40 5.83
CA ALA A 60 33.35 -9.69 5.74
C ALA A 60 32.48 -8.56 6.31
N MET A 61 32.89 -7.95 7.43
CA MET A 61 32.21 -6.81 8.03
C MET A 61 32.23 -5.57 7.12
N ASP A 62 33.37 -5.26 6.51
CA ASP A 62 33.48 -4.11 5.59
C ASP A 62 32.65 -4.35 4.31
N VAL A 63 32.69 -5.56 3.74
CA VAL A 63 31.84 -5.93 2.58
C VAL A 63 30.36 -5.75 2.91
N GLU A 64 29.92 -6.22 4.07
CA GLU A 64 28.54 -6.03 4.52
C GLU A 64 28.18 -4.54 4.65
N TYR A 65 29.08 -3.73 5.24
CA TYR A 65 28.89 -2.29 5.32
C TYR A 65 28.75 -1.63 3.94
N ARG A 66 29.59 -2.00 2.96
CA ARG A 66 29.52 -1.49 1.59
C ARG A 66 28.23 -1.89 0.88
N ILE A 67 27.74 -3.11 1.09
CA ILE A 67 26.45 -3.56 0.55
C ILE A 67 25.31 -2.67 1.10
N HIS A 68 25.30 -2.40 2.41
CA HIS A 68 24.31 -1.52 3.01
C HIS A 68 24.42 -0.09 2.48
N GLU A 69 25.63 0.45 2.33
CA GLU A 69 25.87 1.78 1.77
C GLU A 69 25.27 1.91 0.35
N ILE A 70 25.47 0.91 -0.52
CA ILE A 70 24.89 0.87 -1.88
C ILE A 70 23.35 0.78 -1.80
N ILE A 71 22.81 -0.10 -0.96
CA ILE A 71 21.36 -0.28 -0.80
C ILE A 71 20.70 1.02 -0.32
N GLU A 72 21.31 1.73 0.62
CA GLU A 72 20.78 3.01 1.13
C GLU A 72 20.69 4.07 0.04
N GLN A 73 21.71 4.18 -0.83
CA GLN A 73 21.64 5.10 -1.98
C GLN A 73 20.56 4.66 -2.98
N ALA A 74 20.46 3.36 -3.27
CA ALA A 74 19.46 2.82 -4.17
C ALA A 74 18.02 3.05 -3.65
N LEU A 75 17.79 2.93 -2.33
CA LEU A 75 16.51 3.22 -1.70
C LEU A 75 16.11 4.69 -1.82
N LYS A 76 17.07 5.62 -1.78
CA LYS A 76 16.80 7.05 -2.06
C LYS A 76 16.28 7.21 -3.48
N PHE A 77 16.93 6.61 -4.48
CA PHE A 77 16.46 6.64 -5.87
C PHE A 77 15.09 5.99 -6.06
N MET A 78 14.83 4.87 -5.41
CA MET A 78 13.51 4.21 -5.41
C MET A 78 12.42 5.14 -4.88
N ARG A 79 12.67 5.79 -3.73
CA ARG A 79 11.74 6.74 -3.10
C ARG A 79 11.52 7.98 -3.97
N HIS A 80 12.58 8.54 -4.55
CA HIS A 80 12.47 9.66 -5.50
C HIS A 80 11.73 9.29 -6.78
N GLY A 81 11.82 8.03 -7.21
CA GLY A 81 11.03 7.45 -8.29
C GLY A 81 9.56 7.15 -7.94
N LYS A 82 9.11 7.46 -6.71
CA LYS A 82 7.75 7.17 -6.20
C LYS A 82 7.35 5.68 -6.33
N ARG A 83 8.33 4.78 -6.28
CA ARG A 83 8.13 3.32 -6.35
C ARG A 83 8.32 2.69 -4.97
N LYS A 84 7.73 1.50 -4.77
CA LYS A 84 7.89 0.68 -3.55
C LYS A 84 8.78 -0.54 -3.75
N THR A 85 9.07 -0.89 -5.02
CA THR A 85 9.90 -2.02 -5.40
C THR A 85 11.25 -1.52 -5.89
N LEU A 86 12.34 -2.03 -5.31
CA LEU A 86 13.70 -1.73 -5.73
C LEU A 86 13.97 -2.42 -7.07
N THR A 87 14.52 -1.68 -8.04
CA THR A 87 14.89 -2.23 -9.36
C THR A 87 16.40 -2.23 -9.57
N THR A 88 16.91 -3.03 -10.50
CA THR A 88 18.35 -3.08 -10.86
C THR A 88 18.88 -1.70 -11.25
N GLN A 89 18.06 -0.90 -11.93
CA GLN A 89 18.40 0.49 -12.30
C GLN A 89 18.62 1.42 -11.10
N ASP A 90 17.96 1.18 -9.97
CA ASP A 90 18.15 1.99 -8.77
C ASP A 90 19.51 1.71 -8.12
N ILE A 91 19.95 0.44 -8.17
CA ILE A 91 21.27 0.01 -7.70
C ILE A 91 22.36 0.56 -8.61
N ASP A 92 22.20 0.47 -9.94
CA ASP A 92 23.14 1.06 -10.92
C ASP A 92 23.36 2.56 -10.69
N ARG A 93 22.28 3.32 -10.47
CA ARG A 93 22.36 4.74 -10.11
C ARG A 93 23.04 4.95 -8.75
N GLY A 94 22.76 4.09 -7.76
CA GLY A 94 23.42 4.12 -6.46
C GLY A 94 24.93 3.92 -6.56
N MET A 95 25.37 2.92 -7.32
CA MET A 95 26.78 2.64 -7.59
C MET A 95 27.46 3.80 -8.31
N LYS A 96 26.80 4.38 -9.30
CA LYS A 96 27.32 5.55 -10.03
C LYS A 96 27.57 6.76 -9.12
N VAL A 97 26.70 7.01 -8.14
CA VAL A 97 26.88 8.11 -7.17
C VAL A 97 28.07 7.85 -6.24
N LEU A 98 28.30 6.59 -5.89
CA LEU A 98 29.45 6.17 -5.07
C LEU A 98 30.76 6.06 -5.88
N ASN A 99 30.74 6.42 -7.16
CA ASN A 99 31.87 6.31 -8.09
C ASN A 99 32.41 4.87 -8.21
N LEU A 100 31.51 3.88 -8.12
CA LEU A 100 31.83 2.48 -8.37
C LEU A 100 31.72 2.17 -9.87
N GLU A 101 32.42 1.13 -10.29
CA GLU A 101 32.34 0.62 -11.65
C GLU A 101 30.94 0.04 -11.93
N PRO A 102 30.35 0.31 -13.12
CA PRO A 102 29.02 -0.18 -13.46
C PRO A 102 29.03 -1.69 -13.72
N LEU A 103 28.02 -2.39 -13.20
CA LEU A 103 27.82 -3.82 -13.41
C LEU A 103 26.85 -4.06 -14.58
N TYR A 104 27.34 -4.72 -15.64
CA TYR A 104 26.57 -5.04 -16.83
C TYR A 104 25.99 -6.46 -16.77
N GLY A 105 24.97 -6.73 -17.60
CA GLY A 105 24.38 -8.07 -17.75
C GLY A 105 23.14 -8.37 -16.90
N TYR A 106 22.66 -7.38 -16.12
CA TYR A 106 21.46 -7.54 -15.29
C TYR A 106 20.21 -6.99 -16.00
N ASP A 107 19.52 -7.85 -16.76
CA ASP A 107 18.22 -7.51 -17.35
C ASP A 107 17.06 -8.04 -16.51
N THR A 108 15.93 -7.34 -16.57
CA THR A 108 14.65 -7.73 -15.95
C THR A 108 13.85 -8.72 -16.79
N SER A 109 14.20 -8.88 -18.07
CA SER A 109 13.45 -9.74 -19.00
C SER A 109 13.65 -11.24 -18.73
N LYS A 110 14.86 -11.64 -18.27
CA LYS A 110 15.22 -13.02 -17.94
C LYS A 110 15.54 -13.12 -16.44
N PRO A 111 14.70 -13.79 -15.62
CA PRO A 111 15.03 -14.02 -14.23
C PRO A 111 16.23 -14.96 -14.10
N LEU A 112 17.11 -14.69 -13.14
CA LEU A 112 18.24 -15.56 -12.81
C LEU A 112 17.73 -16.85 -12.14
N VAL A 113 18.15 -18.00 -12.66
CA VAL A 113 17.83 -19.31 -12.09
C VAL A 113 19.12 -19.89 -11.49
N PHE A 114 19.15 -20.01 -10.17
CA PHE A 114 20.27 -20.62 -9.46
C PHE A 114 20.09 -22.12 -9.40
N LYS A 115 21.08 -22.88 -9.87
CA LYS A 115 21.13 -24.34 -9.75
C LYS A 115 22.12 -24.75 -8.67
N GLU A 116 21.76 -25.77 -7.91
CA GLU A 116 22.60 -26.34 -6.86
C GLU A 116 23.44 -27.49 -7.42
N ALA A 117 24.75 -27.44 -7.20
CA ALA A 117 25.67 -28.53 -7.44
C ALA A 117 26.31 -28.95 -6.11
N MET A 118 26.34 -30.26 -5.83
CA MET A 118 27.03 -30.80 -4.66
C MET A 118 28.49 -31.10 -5.02
N ILE A 119 29.42 -30.42 -4.33
CA ILE A 119 30.86 -30.70 -4.42
C ILE A 119 31.28 -31.38 -3.13
N GLY A 120 31.43 -32.70 -3.18
CA GLY A 120 31.88 -33.51 -2.05
C GLY A 120 30.90 -33.55 -0.85
N PRO A 121 31.35 -34.08 0.29
CA PRO A 121 30.49 -34.24 1.46
C PRO A 121 30.29 -32.90 2.19
N GLY A 122 29.11 -32.29 1.99
CA GLY A 122 28.58 -31.24 2.88
C GLY A 122 28.71 -29.78 2.43
N GLN A 123 29.27 -29.51 1.24
CA GLN A 123 29.31 -28.15 0.66
C GLN A 123 28.43 -28.09 -0.59
N THR A 124 27.48 -27.15 -0.59
CA THR A 124 26.56 -26.91 -1.70
C THR A 124 26.99 -25.64 -2.43
N LEU A 125 27.24 -25.75 -3.73
CA LEU A 125 27.64 -24.64 -4.57
C LEU A 125 26.45 -24.26 -5.45
N TYR A 126 26.13 -22.97 -5.48
CA TYR A 126 25.12 -22.44 -6.38
C TYR A 126 25.82 -21.83 -7.59
N TYR A 127 25.41 -22.24 -8.78
CA TYR A 127 25.88 -21.63 -10.02
C TYR A 127 24.69 -21.11 -10.82
N ILE A 128 24.97 -20.12 -11.65
CA ILE A 128 24.00 -19.58 -12.61
C ILE A 128 24.13 -20.45 -13.86
N ASP A 129 23.05 -21.11 -14.24
CA ASP A 129 23.02 -21.87 -15.48
C ASP A 129 22.72 -20.93 -16.64
N GLU A 130 23.70 -20.76 -17.52
CA GLU A 130 23.59 -19.91 -18.69
C GLU A 130 23.29 -20.77 -19.91
N ASP A 131 22.03 -20.75 -20.35
CA ASP A 131 21.65 -21.38 -21.61
C ASP A 131 22.35 -20.67 -22.78
N GLU A 132 23.20 -21.39 -23.50
CA GLU A 132 23.75 -20.93 -24.77
C GLU A 132 22.62 -20.85 -25.81
N VAL A 133 22.45 -19.68 -26.43
CA VAL A 133 21.43 -19.44 -27.46
C VAL A 133 22.11 -19.23 -28.79
N ASP A 134 21.65 -19.94 -29.81
CA ASP A 134 22.15 -19.78 -31.17
C ASP A 134 21.74 -18.43 -31.79
N PHE A 135 22.65 -17.81 -32.53
CA PHE A 135 22.44 -16.48 -33.10
C PHE A 135 21.30 -16.46 -34.12
N GLU A 136 21.12 -17.53 -34.90
CA GLU A 136 20.00 -17.62 -35.85
C GLU A 136 18.64 -17.58 -35.15
N THR A 137 18.56 -18.19 -33.96
CA THR A 137 17.34 -18.19 -33.15
C THR A 137 17.03 -16.78 -32.64
N LEU A 138 18.05 -16.04 -32.22
CA LEU A 138 17.90 -14.67 -31.70
C LEU A 138 17.55 -13.67 -32.81
N VAL A 139 18.14 -13.79 -33.99
CA VAL A 139 17.84 -12.92 -35.15
C VAL A 139 16.41 -13.13 -35.66
N ASN A 140 15.92 -14.37 -35.62
CA ASN A 140 14.57 -14.71 -36.07
C ASN A 140 13.49 -14.48 -34.99
N GLN A 141 13.87 -13.98 -33.80
CA GLN A 141 12.92 -13.73 -32.72
C GLN A 141 11.99 -12.56 -33.09
N PRO A 142 10.65 -12.70 -32.91
CA PRO A 142 9.72 -11.64 -33.25
C PRO A 142 9.89 -10.43 -32.31
N LEU A 143 9.67 -9.24 -32.87
CA LEU A 143 9.72 -7.98 -32.13
C LEU A 143 8.70 -7.95 -30.98
N PRO A 144 9.07 -7.39 -29.82
CA PRO A 144 8.15 -7.28 -28.69
C PRO A 144 7.00 -6.32 -29.00
N LYS A 145 5.86 -6.56 -28.34
CA LYS A 145 4.69 -5.67 -28.46
C LYS A 145 4.95 -4.36 -27.73
N VAL A 146 4.65 -3.25 -28.39
CA VAL A 146 4.81 -1.91 -27.82
C VAL A 146 3.58 -1.55 -26.97
N PRO A 147 3.74 -1.12 -25.71
CA PRO A 147 2.64 -0.60 -24.90
C PRO A 147 2.03 0.67 -25.50
N ARG A 148 0.78 0.98 -25.14
CA ARG A 148 0.16 2.26 -25.51
C ARG A 148 0.86 3.42 -24.80
N HIS A 149 0.82 4.60 -25.42
CA HIS A 149 1.31 5.83 -24.79
C HIS A 149 0.53 6.16 -23.51
N ALA A 150 1.17 6.88 -22.60
CA ALA A 150 0.57 7.28 -21.34
C ALA A 150 -0.58 8.29 -21.57
N THR A 151 -1.79 7.91 -21.15
CA THR A 151 -2.98 8.76 -21.15
C THR A 151 -3.57 8.82 -19.73
N TYR A 152 -4.25 9.90 -19.37
CA TYR A 152 -4.90 10.04 -18.07
C TYR A 152 -6.42 9.88 -18.18
N THR A 153 -7.04 9.40 -17.10
CA THR A 153 -8.50 9.30 -16.95
C THR A 153 -8.90 9.89 -15.61
N ALA A 154 -9.73 10.92 -15.61
CA ALA A 154 -10.20 11.58 -14.41
C ALA A 154 -11.56 11.04 -13.96
N HIS A 155 -11.78 10.96 -12.64
CA HIS A 155 -13.05 10.65 -12.01
C HIS A 155 -13.14 11.35 -10.65
N TRP A 156 -14.35 11.42 -10.09
CA TRP A 156 -14.56 11.96 -8.75
C TRP A 156 -14.25 10.89 -7.69
N LEU A 157 -13.18 11.11 -6.93
CA LEU A 157 -12.84 10.26 -5.79
C LEU A 157 -13.77 10.52 -4.60
N ALA A 158 -14.13 11.77 -4.35
CA ALA A 158 -15.02 12.15 -3.25
C ALA A 158 -15.86 13.38 -3.62
N VAL A 159 -17.09 13.42 -3.13
CA VAL A 159 -18.02 14.55 -3.18
C VAL A 159 -18.49 14.81 -1.75
N GLU A 160 -18.28 16.03 -1.24
CA GLU A 160 -18.61 16.40 0.16
C GLU A 160 -18.04 15.42 1.22
N GLY A 161 -16.81 14.94 1.00
CA GLY A 161 -16.14 14.02 1.91
C GLY A 161 -16.58 12.55 1.80
N VAL A 162 -17.56 12.23 0.95
CA VAL A 162 -18.02 10.86 0.70
C VAL A 162 -17.52 10.35 -0.64
N GLN A 163 -17.03 9.12 -0.67
CA GLN A 163 -16.65 8.46 -1.92
C GLN A 163 -17.92 7.93 -2.65
N PRO A 164 -18.20 8.38 -3.89
CA PRO A 164 -19.33 7.85 -4.65
C PRO A 164 -19.05 6.41 -5.13
N ALA A 165 -20.09 5.59 -5.21
CA ALA A 165 -20.01 4.19 -5.64
C ALA A 165 -19.90 4.06 -7.17
N ILE A 166 -18.76 4.47 -7.71
CA ILE A 166 -18.42 4.37 -9.13
C ILE A 166 -17.43 3.20 -9.31
N PRO A 167 -17.44 2.44 -10.43
CA PRO A 167 -16.52 1.31 -10.64
C PRO A 167 -15.03 1.60 -10.45
N GLN A 168 -14.58 2.86 -10.59
CA GLN A 168 -13.19 3.26 -10.35
C GLN A 168 -12.83 3.40 -8.86
N ASN A 169 -13.82 3.59 -7.97
CA ASN A 169 -13.59 3.74 -6.53
C ASN A 169 -13.60 2.37 -5.81
N PRO A 170 -12.74 2.15 -4.81
CA PRO A 170 -12.68 0.89 -4.08
C PRO A 170 -13.90 0.70 -3.17
N ASN A 171 -14.35 -0.54 -3.02
CA ASN A 171 -15.35 -0.87 -2.01
C ASN A 171 -14.70 -1.02 -0.63
N LEU A 172 -15.47 -0.74 0.42
CA LEU A 172 -14.97 -0.72 1.80
C LEU A 172 -14.59 -2.12 2.31
N SER A 173 -15.22 -3.15 1.76
CA SER A 173 -14.86 -4.55 1.99
C SER A 173 -13.47 -4.87 1.47
N ASP A 174 -13.10 -4.34 0.29
CA ASP A 174 -11.80 -4.58 -0.34
C ASP A 174 -10.68 -3.93 0.47
N ILE A 175 -10.93 -2.74 1.00
CA ILE A 175 -9.98 -2.02 1.88
C ILE A 175 -9.78 -2.78 3.20
N LYS A 176 -10.81 -3.42 3.74
CA LYS A 176 -10.71 -4.21 4.99
C LYS A 176 -9.87 -5.47 4.82
N GLN A 177 -9.76 -6.03 3.62
CA GLN A 177 -8.92 -7.19 3.32
C GLN A 177 -7.42 -6.83 3.26
N LEU A 178 -7.08 -5.57 3.03
CA LEU A 178 -5.69 -5.13 2.98
C LEU A 178 -5.05 -5.14 4.38
N PRO A 179 -3.75 -5.47 4.49
CA PRO A 179 -3.03 -5.42 5.75
C PRO A 179 -2.97 -4.00 6.30
N ILE A 180 -2.98 -3.87 7.63
CA ILE A 180 -3.03 -2.58 8.34
C ILE A 180 -1.88 -1.65 7.93
N SER A 181 -0.68 -2.20 7.69
CA SER A 181 0.50 -1.48 7.24
C SER A 181 0.34 -0.78 5.89
N GLN A 182 -0.61 -1.22 5.05
CA GLN A 182 -0.88 -0.63 3.74
C GLN A 182 -2.11 0.28 3.74
N ARG A 183 -3.11 -0.02 4.58
CA ARG A 183 -4.41 0.66 4.56
C ARG A 183 -4.52 1.89 5.47
N GLY A 184 -3.74 1.98 6.55
CA GLY A 184 -3.88 3.01 7.58
C GLY A 184 -5.11 2.83 8.49
N THR A 185 -5.56 3.90 9.17
CA THR A 185 -6.76 3.91 10.03
C THR A 185 -8.01 4.23 9.21
N LEU A 186 -9.16 3.67 9.60
CA LEU A 186 -10.45 3.82 8.89
C LEU A 186 -11.35 4.91 9.49
N GLU A 187 -10.80 5.85 10.27
CA GLU A 187 -11.58 6.80 11.07
C GLU A 187 -12.36 7.84 10.24
N ASN A 188 -11.98 8.08 8.98
CA ASN A 188 -12.60 9.11 8.15
C ASN A 188 -13.84 8.67 7.37
N MET A 189 -14.50 7.56 7.74
CA MET A 189 -15.77 7.19 7.13
C MET A 189 -16.94 7.45 8.07
N LEU A 190 -17.27 8.73 8.26
CA LEU A 190 -18.53 9.20 8.85
C LEU A 190 -19.77 8.87 8.01
N SER A 191 -19.68 7.96 7.05
CA SER A 191 -20.73 7.62 6.09
C SER A 191 -20.90 6.11 5.96
N LEU A 192 -21.14 5.41 7.08
CA LEU A 192 -21.68 4.05 7.07
C LEU A 192 -22.55 3.80 8.31
N ASN A 193 -23.63 4.56 8.46
CA ASN A 193 -24.79 4.06 9.21
C ASN A 193 -25.80 3.39 8.25
N ASN A 194 -25.31 2.56 7.32
CA ASN A 194 -26.15 1.65 6.54
C ASN A 194 -25.81 0.21 6.94
N GLU A 195 -26.13 -0.16 8.18
CA GLU A 195 -26.16 -1.56 8.61
C GLU A 195 -27.46 -2.28 8.16
N GLU A 196 -28.35 -1.64 7.37
CA GLU A 196 -29.64 -2.21 6.95
C GLU A 196 -29.69 -2.73 5.50
N ILE A 197 -28.61 -3.32 4.96
CA ILE A 197 -28.69 -4.09 3.70
C ILE A 197 -28.05 -5.47 3.92
N THR A 198 -28.85 -6.43 4.35
CA THR A 198 -28.48 -7.85 4.43
C THR A 198 -28.78 -8.54 3.09
N LEU A 199 -27.73 -9.10 2.47
CA LEU A 199 -27.85 -9.93 1.26
C LEU A 199 -28.10 -11.38 1.68
N VAL A 200 -29.25 -11.94 1.33
CA VAL A 200 -29.58 -13.37 1.58
C VAL A 200 -29.55 -14.14 0.27
N THR A 201 -28.71 -15.17 0.20
CA THR A 201 -28.60 -16.07 -0.96
C THR A 201 -29.46 -17.32 -0.75
N ASN A 202 -30.40 -17.61 -1.65
CA ASN A 202 -31.17 -18.84 -1.62
C ASN A 202 -30.37 -20.00 -2.29
N PRO A 203 -30.06 -21.09 -1.58
CA PRO A 203 -29.11 -22.12 -2.04
C PRO A 203 -29.59 -23.00 -3.21
N LYS A 204 -30.83 -22.84 -3.70
CA LYS A 204 -31.38 -23.69 -4.78
C LYS A 204 -31.31 -23.09 -6.18
N THR A 205 -31.12 -21.78 -6.33
CA THR A 205 -31.13 -21.12 -7.65
C THR A 205 -29.94 -20.20 -7.90
N GLY A 206 -29.06 -19.98 -6.91
CA GLY A 206 -27.80 -19.24 -7.11
C GLY A 206 -27.97 -17.76 -7.48
N VAL A 207 -29.19 -17.21 -7.39
CA VAL A 207 -29.48 -15.80 -7.65
C VAL A 207 -29.45 -15.02 -6.34
N THR A 208 -28.56 -14.03 -6.25
CA THR A 208 -28.54 -13.01 -5.20
C THR A 208 -29.64 -11.98 -5.47
N SER A 209 -30.70 -11.98 -4.66
CA SER A 209 -31.73 -10.93 -4.69
C SER A 209 -31.48 -9.91 -3.58
N VAL A 210 -31.51 -8.63 -3.96
CA VAL A 210 -31.56 -7.51 -3.02
C VAL A 210 -33.04 -7.32 -2.64
N GLU A 211 -33.45 -7.80 -1.47
CA GLU A 211 -34.78 -7.46 -0.93
C GLU A 211 -34.71 -6.06 -0.29
N SER A 212 -34.89 -5.02 -1.09
CA SER A 212 -35.31 -3.72 -0.59
C SER A 212 -36.78 -3.82 -0.20
N LYS A 213 -37.08 -3.78 1.10
CA LYS A 213 -38.45 -3.52 1.56
C LYS A 213 -38.87 -2.14 1.05
N GLN A 214 -39.79 -2.19 0.09
CA GLN A 214 -40.61 -1.11 -0.44
C GLN A 214 -39.92 -0.09 -1.37
N ASP A 215 -40.47 -0.12 -2.59
CA ASP A 215 -40.62 0.95 -3.56
C ASP A 215 -39.39 1.52 -4.26
N LYS A 216 -39.52 1.52 -5.60
CA LYS A 216 -38.79 2.37 -6.53
C LYS A 216 -38.72 3.79 -5.97
N LYS A 217 -37.58 4.12 -5.40
CA LYS A 217 -37.17 5.50 -5.18
C LYS A 217 -35.81 5.66 -5.83
N GLU A 218 -35.81 6.47 -6.89
CA GLU A 218 -34.83 7.53 -7.08
C GLU A 218 -33.85 7.57 -5.93
N LEU A 219 -32.56 7.29 -6.23
CA LEU A 219 -31.46 7.35 -5.29
C LEU A 219 -31.67 8.58 -4.42
N GLU A 220 -32.22 8.40 -3.21
CA GLU A 220 -32.44 9.49 -2.29
C GLU A 220 -31.02 9.94 -1.97
N VAL A 221 -30.57 10.99 -2.64
CA VAL A 221 -29.47 11.83 -2.19
C VAL A 221 -30.00 12.50 -0.93
N ARG A 222 -30.18 11.70 0.13
CA ARG A 222 -30.18 12.22 1.48
C ARG A 222 -28.87 13.01 1.56
N PRO A 223 -28.87 14.25 2.05
CA PRO A 223 -27.62 14.92 2.35
C PRO A 223 -26.83 13.95 3.23
N LEU A 224 -25.82 13.31 2.62
CA LEU A 224 -25.23 12.08 3.13
C LEU A 224 -24.34 12.36 4.35
N VAL A 225 -24.21 13.65 4.66
CA VAL A 225 -23.44 14.22 5.73
C VAL A 225 -24.44 14.93 6.65
N LYS A 226 -24.51 14.47 7.91
CA LYS A 226 -25.03 15.35 8.97
C LYS A 226 -24.04 16.50 9.08
N HIS A 227 -24.34 17.66 8.51
CA HIS A 227 -23.45 18.80 8.63
C HIS A 227 -23.29 19.14 10.10
N VAL A 228 -22.06 19.05 10.60
CA VAL A 228 -21.73 19.43 11.97
C VAL A 228 -21.58 20.95 11.98
N LEU A 229 -22.71 21.66 12.04
CA LEU A 229 -22.68 23.11 12.11
C LEU A 229 -22.18 23.56 13.49
N SER A 230 -21.16 24.42 13.50
CA SER A 230 -20.75 25.11 14.71
C SER A 230 -21.83 26.09 15.18
N LYS A 231 -21.83 26.43 16.47
CA LYS A 231 -22.77 27.40 17.05
C LYS A 231 -22.70 28.76 16.35
N GLU A 232 -21.50 29.22 16.01
CA GLU A 232 -21.28 30.49 15.30
C GLU A 232 -21.86 30.46 13.88
N MET A 233 -21.71 29.34 13.16
CA MET A 233 -22.29 29.19 11.82
C MET A 233 -23.82 29.20 11.86
N GLN A 234 -24.43 28.64 12.91
CA GLN A 234 -25.88 28.71 13.10
C GLN A 234 -26.33 30.14 13.42
N LEU A 235 -25.60 30.88 14.26
CA LEU A 235 -25.90 32.28 14.56
C LEU A 235 -25.78 33.16 13.32
N TYR A 236 -24.73 32.96 12.52
CA TYR A 236 -24.53 33.63 11.25
C TYR A 236 -25.69 33.34 10.27
N PHE A 237 -26.06 32.07 10.11
CA PHE A 237 -27.18 31.65 9.25
C PHE A 237 -28.51 32.27 9.67
N ASN A 238 -28.83 32.21 10.97
CA ASN A 238 -30.05 32.81 11.51
C ASN A 238 -30.05 34.32 11.30
N LYS A 239 -28.89 34.98 11.45
CA LYS A 239 -28.79 36.42 11.28
C LYS A 239 -29.00 36.85 9.82
N ILE A 240 -28.47 36.08 8.87
CA ILE A 240 -28.68 36.33 7.44
C ILE A 240 -30.15 36.17 7.07
N ILE A 241 -30.79 35.08 7.53
CA ILE A 241 -32.20 34.83 7.23
C ILE A 241 -33.09 35.94 7.77
N GLU A 242 -32.84 36.40 9.00
CA GLU A 242 -33.58 37.51 9.61
C GLU A 242 -33.42 38.80 8.78
N VAL A 243 -32.20 39.13 8.36
CA VAL A 243 -31.90 40.35 7.59
C VAL A 243 -32.46 40.29 6.16
N LEU A 244 -32.47 39.11 5.52
CA LEU A 244 -33.02 38.94 4.18
C LEU A 244 -34.56 38.94 4.17
N ALA A 245 -35.21 38.56 5.27
CA ALA A 245 -36.66 38.58 5.40
C ALA A 245 -37.24 39.96 5.74
N ASP A 246 -36.46 40.87 6.34
CA ASP A 246 -36.93 42.22 6.70
C ASP A 246 -37.04 43.11 5.46
N GLU A 247 -38.24 43.61 5.15
CA GLU A 247 -38.45 44.44 3.96
C GLU A 247 -37.88 45.87 4.09
N ASN A 248 -37.61 46.35 5.31
CA ASN A 248 -37.39 47.79 5.57
C ASN A 248 -35.92 48.26 5.53
N ASN A 249 -34.95 47.35 5.65
CA ASN A 249 -33.54 47.69 5.87
C ASN A 249 -32.59 47.27 4.73
N ASP A 250 -32.64 47.97 3.61
CA ASP A 250 -31.77 47.73 2.43
C ASP A 250 -30.25 47.80 2.67
N PRO A 251 -29.67 48.68 3.53
CA PRO A 251 -28.22 48.69 3.75
C PRO A 251 -27.73 47.44 4.49
N LEU A 252 -28.57 46.83 5.33
CA LEU A 252 -28.21 45.57 6.00
C LEU A 252 -28.32 44.37 5.06
N LYS A 253 -29.30 44.36 4.14
CA LYS A 253 -29.41 43.34 3.09
C LYS A 253 -28.20 43.33 2.18
N THR A 254 -27.78 44.50 1.71
CA THR A 254 -26.60 44.61 0.83
C THR A 254 -25.34 44.13 1.53
N ALA A 255 -25.14 44.45 2.80
CA ALA A 255 -24.04 43.92 3.61
C ALA A 255 -24.13 42.38 3.80
N ALA A 256 -25.33 41.83 4.02
CA ALA A 256 -25.52 40.38 4.13
C ALA A 256 -25.22 39.65 2.81
N LEU A 257 -25.67 40.20 1.68
CA LEU A 257 -25.37 39.65 0.35
C LEU A 257 -23.87 39.74 0.02
N GLU A 258 -23.22 40.84 0.40
CA GLU A 258 -21.78 41.00 0.23
C GLU A 258 -20.99 40.02 1.10
N SER A 259 -21.43 39.79 2.33
CA SER A 259 -20.87 38.77 3.23
C SER A 259 -21.00 37.37 2.62
N VAL A 260 -22.18 36.95 2.14
CA VAL A 260 -22.34 35.62 1.50
C VAL A 260 -21.49 35.46 0.24
N LYS A 261 -21.30 36.54 -0.53
CA LYS A 261 -20.51 36.53 -1.76
C LYS A 261 -19.01 36.41 -1.51
N ASN A 262 -18.50 37.11 -0.49
CA ASN A 262 -17.06 37.28 -0.26
C ASN A 262 -16.52 36.33 0.82
N ASP A 263 -17.36 35.89 1.77
CA ASP A 263 -16.90 35.07 2.90
C ASP A 263 -16.64 33.62 2.49
N THR A 264 -15.43 33.16 2.80
CA THR A 264 -15.02 31.77 2.61
C THR A 264 -15.44 30.90 3.80
N GLY A 265 -15.76 29.63 3.55
CA GLY A 265 -16.08 28.66 4.62
C GLY A 265 -17.56 28.34 4.78
N LEU A 266 -18.43 28.95 3.98
CA LEU A 266 -19.88 28.73 3.98
C LEU A 266 -20.31 27.38 3.35
N HIS A 267 -19.37 26.51 2.98
CA HIS A 267 -19.66 25.23 2.30
C HIS A 267 -20.69 24.36 3.07
N GLN A 268 -20.60 24.28 4.40
CA GLN A 268 -21.55 23.49 5.21
C GLN A 268 -22.93 24.17 5.33
N LEU A 269 -23.00 25.48 5.11
CA LEU A 269 -24.25 26.25 5.15
C LEU A 269 -24.98 26.25 3.80
N LEU A 270 -24.25 26.00 2.70
CA LEU A 270 -24.79 26.06 1.35
C LEU A 270 -26.05 25.18 1.16
N PRO A 271 -26.11 23.92 1.63
CA PRO A 271 -27.32 23.11 1.48
C PRO A 271 -28.53 23.69 2.23
N TYR A 272 -28.30 24.35 3.38
CA TYR A 272 -29.35 24.99 4.15
C TYR A 272 -29.82 26.31 3.53
N LEU A 273 -28.91 27.10 2.97
CA LEU A 273 -29.24 28.32 2.23
C LEU A 273 -30.06 28.00 0.98
N VAL A 274 -29.65 26.99 0.19
CA VAL A 274 -30.40 26.56 -1.00
C VAL A 274 -31.79 26.05 -0.61
N GLN A 275 -31.91 25.26 0.47
CA GLN A 275 -33.20 24.80 0.98
C GLN A 275 -34.09 25.98 1.41
N TYR A 276 -33.53 26.96 2.12
CA TYR A 276 -34.26 28.15 2.56
C TYR A 276 -34.74 29.01 1.37
N VAL A 277 -33.88 29.22 0.37
CA VAL A 277 -34.26 29.94 -0.87
C VAL A 277 -35.36 29.19 -1.61
N ALA A 278 -35.28 27.87 -1.73
CA ALA A 278 -36.33 27.07 -2.37
C ALA A 278 -37.67 27.16 -1.62
N GLU A 279 -37.65 27.09 -0.29
CA GLU A 279 -38.85 27.19 0.55
C GLU A 279 -39.48 28.60 0.50
N THR A 280 -38.67 29.65 0.57
CA THR A 280 -39.17 31.03 0.49
C THR A 280 -39.76 31.35 -0.88
N ILE A 281 -39.15 30.93 -1.99
CA ILE A 281 -39.69 31.12 -3.34
C ILE A 281 -41.03 30.38 -3.50
N THR A 282 -41.13 29.15 -3.01
CA THR A 282 -42.35 28.34 -3.17
C THR A 282 -43.52 28.85 -2.31
N HIS A 283 -43.26 29.34 -1.10
CA HIS A 283 -44.32 29.83 -0.20
C HIS A 283 -44.71 31.31 -0.46
N ASN A 284 -43.81 32.15 -0.99
CA ASN A 284 -44.02 33.59 -1.10
C ASN A 284 -44.00 34.13 -2.55
N LEU A 285 -44.72 33.47 -3.46
CA LEU A 285 -44.83 33.86 -4.88
C LEU A 285 -45.52 35.23 -5.13
N LYS A 286 -46.16 35.81 -4.11
CA LYS A 286 -46.92 37.07 -4.25
C LYS A 286 -46.10 38.32 -3.90
N ASN A 287 -44.99 38.17 -3.18
CA ASN A 287 -44.18 39.30 -2.73
C ASN A 287 -42.99 39.51 -3.69
N LEU A 288 -43.14 40.49 -4.59
CA LEU A 288 -42.12 40.80 -5.60
C LEU A 288 -40.79 41.28 -5.00
N ASN A 289 -40.84 42.00 -3.88
CA ASN A 289 -39.64 42.51 -3.21
C ASN A 289 -38.80 41.37 -2.61
N LEU A 290 -39.45 40.40 -1.96
CA LEU A 290 -38.80 39.20 -1.43
C LEU A 290 -38.20 38.36 -2.54
N LEU A 291 -38.94 38.16 -3.64
CA LEU A 291 -38.48 37.38 -4.79
C LEU A 291 -37.32 38.05 -5.54
N THR A 292 -37.22 39.39 -5.51
CA THR A 292 -36.09 40.13 -6.09
C THR A 292 -34.84 40.02 -5.21
N THR A 293 -35.04 39.79 -3.91
CA THR A 293 -33.96 39.68 -2.92
C THR A 293 -33.35 38.27 -2.87
N MET A 294 -34.17 37.23 -3.11
CA MET A 294 -33.76 35.81 -3.15
C MET A 294 -33.19 35.42 -4.51
#